data_AF-A0A944PGH3-F1
#
_entry.id   AF-A0A944PGH3-F1
#
_cell.length_a   1.000
_cell.length_b   1.000
_cell.length_c   1.000
_cell.angle_alpha   90.00
_cell.angle_beta   90.00
_cell.angle_gamma   90.00
#
_symmetry.space_group_name_H-M   'P 1'
#
loop_
_entity.id
_entity.type
_entity.pdbx_description
1 polymer ?
#
loop_
_entity_poly.entity_id
_entity_poly.type
_entity_poly.pdbx_seq_one_letter_code
_entity_poly.pdbx_strand_id
1 'polypeptide(L)' 'RSRGSFIRHLHPGGVFALWSNDPPDDDFVSLLTDAFQHATAHVVEFPNPLRGGTSTNTIYVAIAGSAGSAPELKV' A
#
# COMPACT_ATOMS: atom_id res chain seq x y z
N ARG A 1 9.21 -18.68 8.52
CA ARG A 1 9.69 -17.49 9.27
C ARG A 1 8.62 -16.43 9.17
N SER A 2 8.04 -15.95 10.28
CA SER A 2 6.98 -14.93 10.21
C SER A 2 7.57 -13.61 9.72
N ARG A 3 7.33 -13.23 8.46
CA ARG A 3 7.42 -11.83 8.04
C ARG A 3 6.53 -11.04 9.01
N GLY A 4 7.06 -10.00 9.65
CA GLY A 4 6.29 -9.18 10.59
C GLY A 4 5.04 -8.65 9.88
N SER A 5 3.85 -8.99 10.38
CA SER A 5 2.62 -8.48 9.80
C SER A 5 2.42 -7.07 10.33
N PHE A 6 2.61 -6.08 9.45
CA PHE A 6 2.37 -4.67 9.75
C PHE A 6 0.90 -4.42 10.12
N ILE A 7 -0.02 -5.23 9.58
CA ILE A 7 -1.46 -5.13 9.79
C ILE A 7 -1.84 -5.23 11.27
N ARG A 8 -1.12 -6.06 12.06
CA ARG A 8 -1.39 -6.19 13.51
C ARG A 8 -1.11 -4.92 14.31
N HIS A 9 -0.42 -3.95 13.73
CA HIS A 9 -0.13 -2.67 14.35
C HIS A 9 -1.09 -1.56 13.87
N LEU A 10 -2.06 -1.90 13.03
CA LEU A 10 -3.08 -0.98 12.57
C LEU A 10 -4.37 -1.22 13.36
N HIS A 11 -5.06 -0.13 13.70
CA HIS A 11 -6.44 -0.23 14.14
C HIS A 11 -7.31 -0.81 13.00
N PRO A 12 -8.49 -1.37 13.31
CA PRO A 12 -9.46 -1.73 12.30
C PRO A 12 -9.76 -0.55 11.36
N GLY A 13 -9.70 -0.78 10.05
CA GLY A 13 -9.83 0.29 9.05
C GLY A 13 -8.60 1.22 8.93
N GLY A 14 -7.49 0.92 9.61
CA GLY A 14 -6.27 1.70 9.57
C GLY A 14 -5.57 1.66 8.20
N VAL A 15 -4.74 2.65 7.93
CA VAL A 15 -4.09 2.84 6.62
C VAL A 15 -2.60 2.53 6.71
N PHE A 16 -2.11 1.73 5.77
CA PHE A 16 -0.71 1.60 5.43
C PHE A 16 -0.40 2.46 4.20
N ALA A 17 0.72 3.19 4.22
CA ALA A 17 1.20 3.94 3.07
C ALA A 17 2.70 3.72 2.85
N LEU A 18 3.10 3.57 1.59
CA LEU A 18 4.49 3.43 1.18
C LEU A 18 4.78 4.35 0.00
N TRP A 19 5.92 5.04 0.06
CA TRP A 19 6.46 5.83 -1.03
C TRP A 19 7.54 5.06 -1.80
N SER A 20 7.53 5.17 -3.13
CA SER A 20 8.55 4.61 -4.03
C SER A 20 8.92 5.61 -5.13
N ASN A 21 10.19 5.60 -5.55
CA ASN A 21 10.63 6.31 -6.76
C ASN A 21 10.29 5.55 -8.04
N ASP A 22 10.02 4.26 -7.96
CA ASP A 22 9.71 3.44 -9.11
C ASP A 22 8.26 3.67 -9.57
N PRO A 23 7.93 3.40 -10.86
CA PRO A 23 6.55 3.38 -11.32
C PRO A 23 5.66 2.41 -10.54
N PRO A 24 4.33 2.50 -10.69
CA PRO A 24 3.41 1.51 -10.13
C PRO A 24 3.74 0.10 -10.62
N ASP A 25 3.68 -0.84 -9.69
CA ASP A 25 3.91 -2.27 -9.90
C ASP A 25 2.64 -3.04 -9.51
N ASP A 26 2.00 -3.65 -10.50
CA ASP A 26 0.75 -4.39 -10.33
C ASP A 26 0.92 -5.65 -9.45
N ASP A 27 2.10 -6.28 -9.47
CA ASP A 27 2.40 -7.43 -8.62
C ASP A 27 2.48 -6.99 -7.16
N PHE A 28 3.04 -5.81 -6.90
CA PHE A 28 3.09 -5.24 -5.55
C PHE A 28 1.71 -4.80 -5.06
N VAL A 29 0.86 -4.22 -5.93
CA VAL A 29 -0.55 -3.93 -5.60
C VAL A 29 -1.31 -5.21 -5.28
N SER A 30 -1.09 -6.29 -6.05
CA SER A 30 -1.70 -7.59 -5.81
C SER A 30 -1.28 -8.18 -4.46
N LEU A 31 0.03 -8.12 -4.14
CA LEU A 31 0.55 -8.54 -2.84
C LEU A 31 -0.06 -7.75 -1.67
N LEU A 32 -0.29 -6.45 -1.85
CA LEU A 32 -0.95 -5.64 -0.83
C LEU A 32 -2.43 -6.01 -0.70
N THR A 33 -3.12 -6.26 -1.81
CA THR A 33 -4.53 -6.70 -1.83
C THR A 33 -4.73 -8.08 -1.19
N ASP A 34 -3.73 -8.96 -1.25
CA ASP A 34 -3.76 -10.26 -0.57
C ASP A 34 -3.69 -10.12 0.96
N ALA A 35 -3.06 -9.05 1.45
CA ALA A 35 -2.88 -8.80 2.87
C ALA A 35 -3.93 -7.85 3.46
N PHE A 36 -4.36 -6.85 2.70
CA PHE A 36 -5.26 -5.77 3.10
C PHE A 36 -6.63 -5.89 2.42
N GLN A 37 -7.66 -5.23 2.96
CA GLN A 37 -9.00 -5.27 2.34
C GLN A 37 -9.03 -4.55 0.98
N HIS A 38 -8.22 -3.51 0.83
CA HIS A 38 -8.11 -2.72 -0.38
C HIS A 38 -6.70 -2.17 -0.51
N ALA A 39 -6.16 -2.13 -1.73
CA ALA A 39 -4.89 -1.47 -2.03
C ALA A 39 -4.95 -0.75 -3.38
N THR A 40 -4.25 0.38 -3.46
CA THR A 40 -4.16 1.23 -4.67
C THR A 40 -2.75 1.81 -4.79
N ALA A 41 -2.37 2.14 -6.02
CA ALA A 41 -1.15 2.89 -6.33
C ALA A 41 -1.52 4.22 -6.96
N HIS A 42 -0.87 5.30 -6.51
CA HIS A 42 -1.06 6.64 -7.03
C HIS A 42 0.28 7.19 -7.52
N VAL A 43 0.33 7.67 -8.76
CA VAL A 43 1.47 8.43 -9.25
C VAL A 43 1.30 9.89 -8.85
N VAL A 44 2.30 10.44 -8.17
CA VAL A 44 2.35 11.87 -7.82
C VAL A 44 3.47 12.53 -8.60
N GLU A 45 3.11 13.50 -9.42
CA GLU A 45 4.06 14.35 -10.13
C GLU A 45 4.29 15.65 -9.34
N PHE A 46 5.55 16.09 -9.25
CA PHE A 46 5.91 17.32 -8.55
C PHE A 46 7.13 18.00 -9.17
N PRO A 47 7.24 19.34 -9.10
CA PRO A 47 8.45 20.04 -9.50
C PRO A 47 9.62 19.63 -8.61
N ASN A 48 10.75 19.27 -9.22
CA ASN A 48 11.96 18.88 -8.51
C ASN A 48 13.02 19.99 -8.62
N PRO A 49 13.13 20.89 -7.63
CA PRO A 49 14.10 21.99 -7.67
C PRO A 49 15.55 21.49 -7.61
N LEU A 50 15.79 20.27 -7.10
CA LEU A 50 17.14 19.71 -6.96
C LEU A 50 17.68 19.12 -8.27
N ARG A 51 16.79 18.58 -9.11
CA ARG A 51 17.17 18.04 -10.44
C ARG A 51 16.81 18.95 -11.60
N GLY A 52 15.99 19.98 -11.36
CA GLY A 52 15.30 20.72 -12.40
C GLY A 52 14.19 19.88 -13.04
N GLY A 53 13.10 20.53 -13.47
CA GLY A 53 11.97 19.85 -14.13
C GLY A 53 11.01 19.14 -13.16
N THR A 54 10.29 18.13 -13.67
CA THR A 54 9.28 17.37 -12.94
C THR A 54 9.82 15.99 -12.55
N SER A 55 9.51 15.53 -11.35
CA SER A 55 9.74 14.16 -10.90
C SER A 55 8.42 13.49 -10.56
N THR A 56 8.42 12.16 -10.59
CA THR A 56 7.27 11.34 -10.21
C THR A 56 7.65 10.41 -9.08
N ASN A 57 6.69 10.08 -8.23
CA ASN A 57 6.79 8.98 -7.29
C ASN A 57 5.49 8.17 -7.28
N THR A 58 5.56 6.94 -6.79
CA THR A 58 4.39 6.11 -6.55
C THR A 58 4.10 6.05 -5.05
N ILE A 59 2.87 6.38 -4.66
CA ILE A 59 2.34 6.18 -3.31
C ILE A 59 1.40 4.98 -3.35
N TYR A 60 1.77 3.91 -2.65
CA TYR A 60 0.88 2.79 -2.39
C TYR A 60 0.10 3.06 -1.12
N VAL A 61 -1.23 2.91 -1.18
CA VAL A 61 -2.14 3.07 -0.03
C VAL A 61 -2.95 1.80 0.12
N ALA A 62 -2.95 1.22 1.32
CA ALA A 62 -3.71 0.02 1.64
C ALA A 62 -4.50 0.18 2.94
N ILE A 63 -5.74 -0.34 2.96
CA ILE A 63 -6.67 -0.21 4.08
C ILE A 63 -6.85 -1.57 4.76
N ALA A 64 -6.57 -1.61 6.06
CA ALA A 64 -6.77 -2.81 6.88
C ALA A 64 -8.27 -3.11 6.99
N GLY A 65 -8.60 -4.40 7.10
CA GLY A 65 -9.97 -4.83 7.34
C GLY A 65 -10.58 -4.15 8.56
N SER A 66 -11.88 -3.89 8.51
CA SER A 66 -12.64 -3.46 9.68
C SER A 66 -12.89 -4.66 10.61
N ALA A 67 -13.14 -4.44 11.90
CA ALA A 67 -13.23 -5.49 12.91
C ALA A 67 -14.42 -6.46 12.73
N GLY A 68 -15.22 -6.29 11.66
CA GLY A 68 -16.31 -7.18 11.27
C GLY A 68 -16.04 -8.07 10.07
N SER A 69 -14.88 -7.94 9.41
CA SER A 69 -14.51 -8.76 8.25
C SER A 69 -13.43 -9.77 8.63
N ALA A 70 -13.79 -10.82 9.36
CA ALA A 70 -12.90 -11.97 9.46
C ALA A 70 -12.76 -12.58 8.05
N PRO A 71 -11.55 -12.87 7.55
CA PRO A 71 -11.41 -13.59 6.30
C PRO A 71 -11.95 -15.02 6.52
N GLU A 72 -12.91 -15.41 5.69
CA GLU A 72 -13.38 -16.79 5.63
C GLU A 72 -12.19 -17.66 5.23
N LEU A 73 -11.66 -18.44 6.17
CA LEU A 73 -10.70 -19.49 5.85
C LEU A 73 -11.42 -20.49 4.94
N LYS A 74 -11.09 -20.48 3.65
CA LYS A 74 -11.46 -21.58 2.74
C LYS A 74 -10.68 -22.82 3.19
N VAL A 75 -11.41 -23.76 3.80
CA VAL A 75 -10.97 -25.13 4.12
C VAL A 75 -11.01 -25.97 2.86
#